data_AF-A0A7V5Y6J0-F1
#
_entry.id   AF-A0A7V5Y6J0-F1
#
_cell.length_a   1.000
_cell.length_b   1.000
_cell.length_c   1.000
_cell.angle_alpha   90.00
_cell.angle_beta   90.00
_cell.angle_gamma   90.00
#
_symmetry.space_group_name_H-M   'P 1'
#
loop_
_entity.id
_entity.type
_entity.pdbx_description
1 polymer ?
#
loop_
_entity_poly.entity_id
_entity_poly.type
_entity_poly.pdbx_seq_one_letter_code
_entity_poly.pdbx_strand_id
1 'polypeptide(L)'
;MRVGDYTGYVVNEVGCTTCGAGCNPIWTRCLRCGNDPLQGAGHLIGPLTMGQFHRIVGIRLLIVGVLWGAALVKEGVAHSNEATLLGALGWIGVLLVALMLSGFIRTAWQLWRLTRMRLVINSAGITLFYQGNGRTYLDRMDWGELAPPVPERRHWLLRVFNAIGHLMAIGGFHWLALLIPEPLR
;
A
#
# COMPACT_ATOMS: atom_id res chain seq x y z
N MET A 1 -14.97 -0.72 24.24
CA MET A 1 -13.77 -1.42 23.72
C MET A 1 -12.76 -0.37 23.33
N ARG A 2 -11.59 -0.36 23.98
CA ARG A 2 -10.59 0.71 23.82
C ARG A 2 -9.85 0.56 22.49
N VAL A 3 -9.53 1.71 21.90
CA VAL A 3 -8.56 1.86 20.83
C VAL A 3 -7.17 1.48 21.37
N GLY A 4 -6.50 0.50 20.77
CA GLY A 4 -5.05 0.54 20.61
C GLY A 4 -4.14 -0.32 21.50
N ASP A 5 -4.54 -1.50 21.97
CA ASP A 5 -3.54 -2.47 22.45
C ASP A 5 -2.88 -3.14 21.23
N TYR A 6 -1.73 -2.62 20.82
CA TYR A 6 -0.84 -3.29 19.86
C TYR A 6 -0.22 -4.51 20.54
N THR A 7 -0.96 -5.62 20.65
CA THR A 7 -0.45 -6.92 21.11
C THR A 7 0.37 -7.61 20.02
N GLY A 8 1.38 -6.93 19.49
CA GLY A 8 2.40 -7.56 18.65
C GLY A 8 3.58 -7.97 19.52
N TYR A 9 4.07 -9.19 19.39
CA TYR A 9 5.29 -9.61 20.07
C TYR A 9 6.50 -8.92 19.42
N VAL A 10 7.37 -8.31 20.23
CA VAL A 10 8.62 -7.74 19.70
C VAL A 10 9.59 -8.88 19.39
N VAL A 11 10.05 -8.96 18.15
CA VAL A 11 10.99 -9.99 17.68
C VAL A 11 12.23 -9.29 17.14
N ASN A 12 13.37 -9.51 17.80
CA ASN A 12 14.65 -8.93 17.36
C ASN A 12 15.23 -9.65 16.14
N GLU A 13 15.13 -10.98 16.13
CA GLU A 13 15.68 -11.84 15.07
C GLU A 13 14.90 -13.14 14.96
N VAL A 14 14.96 -13.74 13.76
CA VAL A 14 14.49 -15.09 13.46
C VAL A 14 15.66 -15.91 12.93
N GLY A 15 15.68 -17.22 13.22
CA GLY A 15 16.66 -18.12 12.63
C GLY A 15 16.42 -18.27 11.13
N CYS A 16 17.46 -18.09 10.32
CA CYS A 16 17.41 -18.39 8.90
C CYS A 16 17.14 -19.89 8.68
N THR A 17 16.11 -20.22 7.91
CA THR A 17 15.73 -21.61 7.61
C THR A 17 16.82 -22.39 6.88
N THR A 18 17.71 -21.70 6.17
CA THR A 18 18.80 -22.32 5.39
C THR A 18 20.10 -22.50 6.18
N CYS A 19 20.55 -21.48 6.93
CA CYS A 19 21.86 -21.49 7.60
C CYS A 19 21.82 -21.34 9.12
N GLY A 20 20.63 -21.21 9.73
CA GLY A 20 20.43 -21.09 11.17
C GLY A 20 20.87 -19.76 11.81
N ALA A 21 21.46 -18.83 11.04
CA ALA A 21 21.89 -17.54 11.57
C ALA A 21 20.72 -16.63 11.94
N GLY A 22 20.86 -15.85 13.01
CA GLY A 22 19.91 -14.79 13.38
C GLY A 22 19.80 -13.74 12.28
N CYS A 23 18.59 -13.51 11.79
CA CYS A 23 18.28 -12.57 10.71
C CYS A 23 17.09 -11.70 11.09
N ASN A 24 17.03 -10.48 10.57
CA ASN A 24 15.80 -9.68 10.66
C ASN A 24 14.73 -10.32 9.76
N PRO A 25 13.52 -10.65 10.27
CA PRO A 25 12.50 -11.32 9.47
C PRO A 25 12.00 -10.49 8.29
N ILE A 26 12.14 -9.16 8.35
CA ILE A 26 11.74 -8.25 7.26
C ILE A 26 12.72 -8.33 6.07
N TRP A 27 13.98 -8.72 6.29
CA TRP A 27 14.96 -8.77 5.23
C TRP A 27 14.68 -9.90 4.24
N THR A 28 14.80 -9.60 2.95
CA THR A 28 14.64 -10.56 1.86
C THR A 28 15.89 -11.41 1.62
N ARG A 29 17.01 -11.06 2.26
CA ARG A 29 18.29 -11.78 2.16
C ARG A 29 18.96 -11.88 3.53
N CYS A 30 19.44 -13.07 3.84
CA CYS A 30 20.31 -13.35 4.98
C CYS A 30 21.71 -12.77 4.73
N LEU A 31 22.27 -12.02 5.68
CA LEU A 31 23.63 -11.48 5.57
C LEU A 31 24.72 -12.55 5.49
N ARG A 32 24.44 -13.76 6.00
CA ARG A 32 25.43 -14.84 6.07
C ARG A 32 25.42 -15.74 4.84
N CYS A 33 24.25 -16.10 4.31
CA CYS A 33 24.12 -17.06 3.20
C CYS A 33 23.49 -16.48 1.93
N GLY A 34 23.01 -15.23 1.95
CA GLY A 34 22.38 -14.57 0.80
C GLY A 34 20.95 -15.04 0.48
N ASN A 35 20.54 -16.21 0.98
CA ASN A 35 19.19 -16.75 0.80
C ASN A 35 18.15 -16.00 1.62
N ASP A 36 16.89 -16.14 1.25
CA ASP A 36 15.79 -15.58 2.02
C ASP A 36 15.72 -16.28 3.40
N PRO A 37 15.77 -15.54 4.53
CA PRO A 37 15.78 -16.13 5.86
C PRO A 37 14.52 -16.95 6.18
N LEU A 38 13.41 -16.72 5.50
CA LEU A 38 12.14 -17.42 5.69
C LEU A 38 11.84 -18.40 4.54
N GLN A 39 12.84 -18.72 3.71
CA GLN A 39 12.67 -19.66 2.60
C GLN A 39 12.12 -21.00 3.09
N GLY A 40 11.02 -21.46 2.51
CA GLY A 40 10.37 -22.71 2.91
C GLY A 40 9.46 -22.63 4.15
N ALA A 41 9.32 -21.46 4.80
CA ALA A 41 8.41 -21.28 5.93
C ALA A 41 6.92 -21.20 5.54
N GLY A 42 6.63 -21.10 4.23
CA GLY A 42 5.29 -20.98 3.66
C GLY A 42 5.28 -20.15 2.38
N HIS A 43 4.11 -19.67 1.99
CA HIS A 43 3.99 -18.65 0.96
C HIS A 43 4.38 -17.29 1.54
N LEU A 44 5.34 -16.64 0.91
CA LEU A 44 5.95 -15.40 1.38
C LEU A 44 5.43 -14.24 0.54
N ILE A 45 4.75 -13.30 1.18
CA ILE A 45 4.45 -12.00 0.61
C ILE A 45 5.44 -11.02 1.25
N GLY A 46 6.49 -10.74 0.49
CA GLY A 46 7.63 -9.94 0.92
C GLY A 46 7.31 -8.46 1.05
N PRO A 47 8.18 -7.69 1.75
CA PRO A 47 8.08 -6.25 1.70
C PRO A 47 8.22 -5.76 0.27
N LEU A 48 7.41 -4.76 -0.08
CA LEU A 48 7.52 -4.09 -1.36
C LEU A 48 8.94 -3.52 -1.50
N THR A 49 9.63 -3.81 -2.61
CA THR A 49 10.99 -3.29 -2.79
C THR A 49 10.95 -1.77 -2.92
N MET A 50 11.97 -1.07 -2.42
CA MET A 50 12.01 0.40 -2.52
C MET A 50 12.00 0.86 -3.99
N GLY A 51 12.59 0.09 -4.89
CA GLY A 51 12.50 0.35 -6.34
C GLY A 51 11.06 0.30 -6.86
N GLN A 52 10.30 -0.73 -6.49
CA GLN A 52 8.88 -0.84 -6.84
C GLN A 52 8.05 0.28 -6.21
N PHE A 53 8.30 0.62 -4.94
CA PHE A 53 7.67 1.75 -4.26
C PHE A 53 7.86 3.06 -5.03
N HIS A 54 9.11 3.45 -5.30
CA HIS A 54 9.42 4.69 -6.01
C HIS A 54 8.81 4.73 -7.41
N ARG A 55 8.80 3.58 -8.10
CA ARG A 55 8.18 3.47 -9.42
C ARG A 55 6.68 3.69 -9.38
N ILE A 56 5.96 3.00 -8.48
CA ILE A 56 4.50 3.10 -8.37
C ILE A 56 4.11 4.52 -7.96
N VAL A 57 4.79 5.08 -6.97
CA VAL A 57 4.56 6.45 -6.49
C VAL A 57 4.91 7.47 -7.58
N GLY A 58 6.04 7.29 -8.28
CA GLY A 58 6.49 8.17 -9.35
C GLY A 58 5.54 8.21 -10.55
N ILE A 59 5.07 7.05 -11.02
CA ILE A 59 4.07 6.97 -12.10
C ILE A 59 2.79 7.70 -11.70
N ARG A 60 2.32 7.49 -10.47
CA ARG A 60 1.12 8.17 -9.97
C ARG A 60 1.33 9.68 -9.82
N LEU A 61 2.47 10.13 -9.34
CA LEU A 61 2.82 11.55 -9.29
C LEU A 61 2.86 12.18 -10.68
N LEU A 62 3.36 11.46 -11.68
CA LEU A 62 3.40 11.96 -13.06
C LEU A 62 1.98 12.14 -13.60
N ILE A 63 1.09 11.16 -13.40
CA ILE A 63 -0.32 11.27 -13.81
C ILE A 63 -1.01 12.44 -13.09
N VAL A 64 -0.89 12.50 -11.76
CA VAL A 64 -1.49 13.58 -10.96
C VAL A 64 -0.92 14.93 -11.37
N GLY A 65 0.39 15.05 -11.56
CA GLY A 65 1.07 16.27 -11.98
C GLY A 65 0.64 16.76 -13.36
N VAL A 66 0.45 15.86 -14.33
CA VAL A 66 -0.08 16.21 -15.66
C VAL A 66 -1.51 16.72 -15.57
N LEU A 67 -2.37 16.03 -14.80
CA LEU A 67 -3.75 16.48 -14.57
C LEU A 67 -3.80 17.84 -13.86
N TRP A 68 -2.91 18.04 -12.88
CA TRP A 68 -2.78 19.30 -12.14
C TRP A 68 -2.31 20.45 -13.03
N GLY A 69 -1.27 20.21 -13.83
CA GLY A 69 -0.75 21.18 -14.79
C GLY A 69 -1.80 21.58 -15.83
N ALA A 70 -2.58 20.61 -16.34
CA ALA A 70 -3.67 20.90 -17.27
C ALA A 70 -4.79 21.74 -16.63
N ALA A 71 -5.15 21.44 -15.38
CA ALA A 71 -6.15 22.21 -14.63
C ALA A 71 -5.68 23.65 -14.37
N LEU A 72 -4.44 23.83 -13.91
CA LEU A 72 -3.87 25.17 -13.66
C LEU A 72 -3.74 26.00 -14.93
N VAL A 73 -3.32 25.40 -16.05
CA VAL A 73 -3.25 26.13 -17.34
C VAL A 73 -4.66 26.57 -17.76
N LYS A 74 -5.67 25.70 -17.60
CA LYS A 74 -7.05 26.04 -17.94
C LYS A 74 -7.62 27.17 -17.06
N GLU A 75 -7.36 27.14 -15.75
CA GLU A 75 -7.79 28.20 -14.84
C GLU A 75 -7.03 29.52 -15.06
N GLY A 76 -5.71 29.43 -15.30
CA GLY A 76 -4.87 30.60 -15.61
C GLY A 76 -5.26 31.28 -16.93
N VAL A 77 -5.71 30.52 -17.92
CA VAL A 77 -6.24 31.05 -19.18
C VAL A 77 -7.65 31.65 -18.99
N ALA A 78 -8.50 31.03 -18.16
CA ALA A 78 -9.88 31.48 -17.92
C ALA A 78 -9.98 32.74 -17.04
N HIS A 79 -9.02 33.01 -16.16
CA HIS A 79 -9.03 34.22 -15.30
C HIS A 79 -8.76 35.54 -16.04
N SER A 80 -8.50 35.51 -17.36
CA SER A 80 -8.31 36.72 -18.16
C SER A 80 -9.60 37.32 -18.73
N ASN A 81 -10.73 36.59 -18.73
CA ASN A 81 -12.00 37.07 -19.29
C ASN A 81 -13.18 36.67 -18.40
N GLU A 82 -13.82 37.67 -17.79
CA GLU A 82 -15.09 37.74 -17.03
C GLU A 82 -15.75 36.45 -16.47
N ALA A 83 -16.00 36.49 -15.16
CA ALA A 83 -16.57 35.40 -14.37
C ALA A 83 -18.08 35.15 -14.64
N THR A 84 -18.35 34.08 -15.37
CA THR A 84 -19.64 33.36 -15.39
C THR A 84 -19.39 31.87 -15.11
N LEU A 85 -20.45 31.05 -15.05
CA LEU A 85 -20.57 29.57 -14.90
C LEU A 85 -19.28 28.69 -14.96
N LEU A 86 -18.31 29.03 -15.79
CA LEU A 86 -16.91 28.56 -15.78
C LEU A 86 -16.23 28.59 -14.39
N GLY A 87 -16.52 29.58 -13.55
CA GLY A 87 -15.95 29.68 -12.19
C GLY A 87 -16.36 28.52 -11.28
N ALA A 88 -17.63 28.09 -11.34
CA ALA A 88 -18.12 26.93 -10.58
C ALA A 88 -17.52 25.61 -11.09
N LEU A 89 -17.32 25.49 -12.40
CA LEU A 89 -16.63 24.34 -13.01
C LEU A 89 -15.13 24.27 -12.65
N GLY A 90 -14.47 25.42 -12.47
CA GLY A 90 -13.11 25.50 -11.94
C GLY A 90 -13.01 24.94 -10.52
N TRP A 91 -13.87 25.40 -9.62
CA TRP A 91 -13.94 24.88 -8.24
C TRP A 91 -14.25 23.38 -8.18
N ILE A 92 -15.09 22.85 -9.08
CA ILE A 92 -15.31 21.40 -9.20
C ILE A 92 -14.02 20.69 -9.64
N GLY A 93 -13.25 21.26 -10.56
CA GLY A 93 -11.93 20.77 -10.96
C GLY A 93 -10.94 20.74 -9.80
N VAL A 94 -10.83 21.83 -9.04
CA VAL A 94 -10.00 21.93 -7.83
C VAL A 94 -10.42 20.91 -6.78
N LEU A 95 -11.73 20.74 -6.56
CA LEU A 95 -12.27 19.74 -5.62
C LEU A 95 -11.91 18.31 -6.05
N LEU A 96 -12.12 17.96 -7.32
CA LEU A 96 -11.78 16.63 -7.87
C LEU A 96 -10.28 16.36 -7.73
N VAL A 97 -9.46 17.35 -8.03
CA VAL A 97 -8.01 17.29 -7.89
C VAL A 97 -7.59 17.12 -6.43
N ALA A 98 -8.18 17.87 -5.48
CA ALA A 98 -7.90 17.73 -4.06
C ALA A 98 -8.28 16.34 -3.54
N LEU A 99 -9.41 15.79 -4.00
CA LEU A 99 -9.83 14.42 -3.71
C LEU A 99 -8.82 13.40 -4.27
N MET A 100 -8.35 13.58 -5.52
CA MET A 100 -7.30 12.72 -6.09
C MET A 100 -5.99 12.79 -5.29
N LEU A 101 -5.58 13.98 -4.84
CA LEU A 101 -4.37 14.17 -4.04
C LEU A 101 -4.50 13.47 -2.67
N SER A 102 -5.67 13.57 -2.03
CA SER A 102 -5.94 12.89 -0.75
C SER A 102 -5.89 11.36 -0.89
N GLY A 103 -6.46 10.81 -1.97
CA GLY A 103 -6.39 9.39 -2.31
C GLY A 103 -4.97 8.95 -2.63
N PHE A 104 -4.20 9.80 -3.32
CA PHE A 104 -2.79 9.57 -3.60
C PHE A 104 -1.95 9.50 -2.33
N ILE A 105 -2.08 10.47 -1.42
CA ILE A 105 -1.34 10.50 -0.14
C ILE A 105 -1.63 9.23 0.66
N ARG A 106 -2.91 8.85 0.76
CA ARG A 106 -3.30 7.60 1.43
C ARG A 106 -2.65 6.37 0.78
N THR A 107 -2.62 6.31 -0.55
CA THR A 107 -2.03 5.17 -1.25
C THR A 107 -0.52 5.13 -1.10
N ALA A 108 0.16 6.27 -1.22
CA ALA A 108 1.61 6.37 -1.01
C ALA A 108 1.97 5.95 0.43
N TRP A 109 1.17 6.36 1.41
CA TRP A 109 1.31 5.91 2.79
C TRP A 109 1.12 4.39 2.95
N GLN A 110 0.09 3.81 2.32
CA GLN A 110 -0.14 2.37 2.37
C GLN A 110 1.01 1.58 1.71
N LEU A 111 1.45 1.99 0.51
CA LEU A 111 2.59 1.38 -0.17
C LEU A 111 3.87 1.49 0.65
N TRP A 112 4.10 2.64 1.28
CA TRP A 112 5.24 2.83 2.18
C TRP A 112 5.16 1.89 3.38
N ARG A 113 3.98 1.70 3.99
CA ARG A 113 3.80 0.71 5.06
C ARG A 113 4.12 -0.70 4.57
N LEU A 114 3.72 -1.06 3.35
CA LEU A 114 4.02 -2.38 2.75
C LEU A 114 5.52 -2.61 2.53
N THR A 115 6.34 -1.57 2.34
CA THR A 115 7.82 -1.73 2.30
C THR A 115 8.41 -2.20 3.63
N ARG A 116 7.65 -2.12 4.72
CA ARG A 116 8.06 -2.45 6.10
C ARG A 116 7.29 -3.61 6.69
N MET A 117 6.54 -4.32 5.86
CA MET A 117 5.68 -5.43 6.27
C MET A 117 6.05 -6.67 5.49
N ARG A 118 5.95 -7.82 6.14
CA ARG A 118 6.18 -9.10 5.52
C ARG A 118 5.18 -10.10 6.05
N LEU A 119 4.47 -10.75 5.15
CA LEU A 119 3.44 -11.72 5.49
C LEU A 119 3.91 -13.13 5.11
N VAL A 120 3.72 -14.07 6.01
CA VAL A 120 3.96 -15.50 5.79
C VAL A 120 2.63 -16.21 5.96
N ILE A 121 2.24 -16.99 4.95
CA ILE A 121 1.03 -17.81 4.97
C ILE A 121 1.45 -19.27 4.91
N ASN A 122 1.09 -20.05 5.91
CA ASN A 122 1.44 -21.47 5.98
C ASN A 122 0.26 -22.31 6.50
N SER A 123 0.47 -23.61 6.67
CA SER A 123 -0.57 -24.52 7.15
C SER A 123 -1.03 -24.23 8.58
N ALA A 124 -0.22 -23.56 9.40
CA ALA A 124 -0.58 -23.21 10.77
C ALA A 124 -1.41 -21.92 10.86
N GLY A 125 -1.20 -20.97 9.95
CA GLY A 125 -1.92 -19.71 9.95
C GLY A 125 -1.27 -18.63 9.10
N ILE A 126 -1.53 -17.39 9.51
CA ILE A 126 -0.99 -16.17 8.93
C ILE A 126 -0.09 -15.49 9.96
N THR A 127 1.13 -15.17 9.54
CA THR A 127 2.13 -14.48 10.37
C THR A 127 2.55 -13.19 9.69
N LEU A 128 2.29 -12.05 10.32
CA LEU A 128 2.66 -10.72 9.85
C LEU A 128 3.84 -10.19 10.67
N PHE A 129 4.95 -9.91 10.00
CA PHE A 129 6.06 -9.14 10.54
C PHE A 129 5.93 -7.69 10.08
N TYR A 130 6.09 -6.72 10.97
CA TYR A 130 6.08 -5.30 10.60
C TYR A 130 7.05 -4.46 11.42
N GLN A 131 7.64 -3.44 10.79
CA GLN A 131 8.53 -2.51 11.47
C GLN A 131 7.79 -1.26 11.95
N GLY A 132 7.95 -0.91 13.23
CA GLY A 132 7.44 0.32 13.82
C GLY A 132 8.37 0.83 14.92
N ASN A 133 8.57 2.15 15.01
CA ASN A 133 9.37 2.77 16.09
C ASN A 133 10.77 2.11 16.28
N GLY A 134 11.42 1.71 15.18
CA GLY A 134 12.74 1.06 15.20
C GLY A 134 12.75 -0.40 15.65
N ARG A 135 11.59 -0.99 15.97
CA ARG A 135 11.44 -2.40 16.38
C ARG A 135 10.65 -3.18 15.34
N THR A 136 10.88 -4.49 15.31
CA THR A 136 10.10 -5.42 14.51
C THR A 136 9.09 -6.11 15.41
N TYR A 137 7.84 -6.10 14.98
CA TYR A 137 6.72 -6.74 15.65
C TYR A 137 6.27 -7.95 14.84
N LEU A 138 5.74 -8.91 15.57
CA LEU A 138 5.16 -10.14 15.08
C LEU A 138 3.70 -10.19 15.52
N ASP A 139 2.82 -10.33 14.54
CA ASP A 139 1.41 -10.65 14.76
C ASP A 139 1.13 -12.01 14.11
N ARG A 140 0.42 -12.88 14.81
CA ARG A 140 0.11 -14.24 14.34
C ARG A 140 -1.37 -14.50 14.54
N MET A 141 -1.98 -15.00 13.49
CA MET A 141 -3.39 -15.34 13.45
C MET A 141 -3.53 -16.77 12.95
N ASP A 142 -4.02 -17.65 13.81
CA ASP A 142 -4.26 -19.04 13.43
C ASP A 142 -5.53 -19.14 12.56
N TRP A 143 -5.63 -20.19 11.73
CA TRP A 143 -6.79 -20.36 10.84
C TRP A 143 -8.13 -20.44 11.58
N GLY A 144 -8.13 -20.91 12.83
CA GLY A 144 -9.32 -20.95 13.69
C GLY A 144 -9.80 -19.57 14.16
N GLU A 145 -8.93 -18.56 14.12
CA GLU A 145 -9.24 -17.18 14.51
C GLU A 145 -9.74 -16.34 13.32
N LEU A 146 -9.50 -16.80 12.09
CA LEU A 146 -10.15 -16.24 10.90
C LEU A 146 -11.62 -16.62 10.92
N ALA A 147 -12.43 -15.81 11.63
CA ALA A 147 -13.87 -15.87 11.50
C ALA A 147 -14.23 -15.82 10.01
N PRO A 148 -15.19 -16.66 9.54
CA PRO A 148 -15.64 -16.58 8.16
C PRO A 148 -16.09 -15.14 7.86
N PRO A 149 -15.79 -14.60 6.66
CA PRO A 149 -16.12 -13.22 6.33
C PRO A 149 -17.59 -12.97 6.61
N VAL A 150 -17.87 -12.09 7.57
CA VAL A 150 -19.25 -11.75 7.92
C VAL A 150 -19.88 -11.17 6.66
N PRO A 151 -20.97 -11.75 6.13
CA PRO A 151 -21.56 -11.27 4.90
C PRO A 151 -21.93 -9.79 5.06
N GLU A 152 -21.46 -8.95 4.13
CA GLU A 152 -21.78 -7.52 4.11
C GLU A 152 -23.30 -7.33 4.20
N ARG A 153 -23.79 -6.85 5.35
CA ARG A 153 -25.20 -6.50 5.52
C ARG A 153 -25.56 -5.43 4.47
N ARG A 154 -26.71 -5.63 3.83
CA ARG A 154 -27.25 -4.99 2.61
C ARG A 154 -27.41 -3.45 2.64
N HIS A 155 -26.36 -2.70 2.94
CA HIS A 155 -26.37 -1.25 2.78
C HIS A 155 -25.74 -0.89 1.43
N TRP A 156 -26.59 -0.72 0.42
CA TRP A 156 -26.18 -0.38 -0.95
C TRP A 156 -25.26 0.84 -1.00
N LEU A 157 -25.47 1.80 -0.09
CA LEU A 157 -24.71 3.04 0.03
C LEU A 157 -23.26 2.79 0.51
N LEU A 158 -23.08 1.86 1.45
CA LEU A 158 -21.76 1.38 1.87
C LEU A 158 -21.06 0.59 0.74
N ARG A 159 -21.79 -0.17 -0.08
CA ARG A 159 -21.22 -0.81 -1.27
C ARG A 159 -20.79 0.19 -2.33
N VAL A 160 -21.53 1.28 -2.53
CA VAL A 160 -21.13 2.35 -3.46
C VAL A 160 -19.88 3.06 -2.95
N PHE A 161 -19.80 3.40 -1.66
CA PHE A 161 -18.57 3.97 -1.10
C PHE A 161 -17.40 2.98 -1.10
N ASN A 162 -17.64 1.69 -0.85
CA ASN A 162 -16.62 0.66 -0.95
C ASN A 162 -16.18 0.45 -2.41
N ALA A 163 -17.10 0.47 -3.38
CA ALA A 163 -16.80 0.35 -4.81
C ALA A 163 -16.06 1.58 -5.35
N ILE A 164 -16.41 2.80 -4.92
CA ILE A 164 -15.67 4.03 -5.24
C ILE A 164 -14.29 3.99 -4.57
N GLY A 165 -14.23 3.59 -3.30
CA GLY A 165 -12.97 3.38 -2.56
C GLY A 165 -12.08 2.34 -3.23
N HIS A 166 -12.64 1.23 -3.70
CA HIS A 166 -11.94 0.20 -4.47
C HIS A 166 -11.57 0.68 -5.86
N LEU A 167 -12.42 1.39 -6.59
CA LEU A 167 -12.06 1.99 -7.89
C LEU A 167 -10.97 3.05 -7.74
N MET A 168 -10.87 3.74 -6.60
CA MET A 168 -9.77 4.68 -6.33
C MET A 168 -8.50 3.99 -5.81
N ALA A 169 -8.64 2.91 -5.02
CA ALA A 169 -7.52 2.15 -4.49
C ALA A 169 -6.91 1.19 -5.54
N ILE A 170 -7.75 0.42 -6.23
CA ILE A 170 -7.45 -0.56 -7.29
C ILE A 170 -7.38 0.10 -8.68
N GLY A 171 -7.89 1.33 -8.83
CA GLY A 171 -8.05 2.02 -10.11
C GLY A 171 -6.90 1.83 -11.09
N GLY A 172 -7.12 0.93 -12.06
CA GLY A 172 -6.50 0.73 -13.38
C GLY A 172 -4.98 0.64 -13.49
N PHE A 173 -4.24 1.48 -12.76
CA PHE A 173 -2.81 1.72 -12.92
C PHE A 173 -1.91 0.81 -12.08
N HIS A 174 -2.44 0.04 -11.12
CA HIS A 174 -1.64 -0.99 -10.44
C HIS A 174 -1.18 -2.08 -11.42
N TRP A 175 -2.03 -2.46 -12.38
CA TRP A 175 -1.68 -3.40 -13.44
C TRP A 175 -0.59 -2.87 -14.37
N LEU A 176 -0.63 -1.57 -14.71
CA LEU A 176 0.40 -0.93 -15.54
C LEU A 176 1.79 -0.94 -14.89
N ALA A 177 1.87 -0.87 -13.55
CA ALA A 177 3.16 -0.96 -12.85
C ALA A 177 3.74 -2.40 -12.84
N LEU A 178 2.89 -3.43 -12.93
CA LEU A 178 3.28 -4.85 -13.03
C LEU A 178 3.67 -5.27 -14.45
N LEU A 179 3.17 -4.57 -15.48
CA LEU A 179 3.47 -4.85 -16.88
C LEU A 179 4.87 -4.43 -17.34
N ILE A 180 5.56 -3.57 -16.59
CA ILE A 180 6.88 -3.12 -16.99
C ILE A 180 7.91 -3.98 -16.25
N PRO A 181 8.59 -4.92 -16.94
CA PRO A 181 9.55 -5.80 -16.30
C PRO A 181 10.66 -5.00 -15.60
N GLU A 182 11.14 -5.53 -14.47
CA GLU A 182 12.36 -5.03 -13.85
C GLU A 182 13.54 -5.27 -14.81
N PRO A 183 14.51 -4.35 -14.94
CA PRO A 183 15.76 -4.70 -15.57
C PRO A 183 16.42 -5.80 -14.73
N LEU A 184 16.54 -7.00 -15.30
CA LEU A 184 17.31 -8.10 -14.74
C LEU A 184 18.71 -7.58 -14.37
N ARG A 185 19.07 -7.67 -13.09
CA ARG A 185 20.44 -7.56 -12.61
C ARG A 185 20.85 -8.88 -12.01
#